data_AF-A0AA44EQ48-F1
#
_entry.id   AF-A0AA44EQ48-F1
#
_cell.length_a   1.000
_cell.length_b   1.000
_cell.length_c   1.000
_cell.angle_alpha   90.00
_cell.angle_beta   90.00
_cell.angle_gamma   90.00
#
_symmetry.space_group_name_H-M   'P 1'
#
loop_
_entity.id
_entity.type
_entity.pdbx_description
1 polymer ?
#
loop_
_entity_poly.entity_id
_entity_poly.type
_entity_poly.pdbx_seq_one_letter_code
_entity_poly.pdbx_strand_id
1 'polypeptide(L)'
;MSDDVRFFRKLGILSKIETAQGEDAEPVAADAIIMSNVTFTPLTGERVSRDLLLPYLGNQGVILAGIYGRLEGDLELAGSGVAGTPPKYGSLLRAANFAETITAGVKVDYTIIEENSETVTIYFISDKVQHIFVGAKVNFAPNYQPKNYPKWRTTIVGMLGTITDIAAMPAISKAGWAKPVHVSKANTQMSLHGWPSVAESLSLDVGNTLTPRFLIGDEKVLISDRSSTGTAVVEARSLATVNWFDKALTRESGALSITHGTVAGNIVEITAPAVEVGEPTQGQTDGILNYSLPLDLCPVNGMDELKITFR
;
A
#
# COMPACT_ATOMS: atom_id res chain seq x y z
N MET A 1 0.34 35.58 25.23
CA MET A 1 0.22 34.79 23.99
C MET A 1 0.86 33.46 24.33
N SER A 2 0.09 32.38 24.46
CA SER A 2 0.68 31.04 24.56
C SER A 2 1.40 30.78 23.23
N ASP A 3 2.67 30.43 23.29
CA ASP A 3 3.43 29.98 22.14
C ASP A 3 2.92 28.59 21.72
N ASP A 4 1.74 28.54 21.12
CA ASP A 4 1.13 27.32 20.58
C ASP A 4 1.72 27.00 19.20
N VAL A 5 3.04 26.94 19.13
CA VAL A 5 3.78 26.55 17.93
C VAL A 5 3.68 25.04 17.77
N ARG A 6 3.20 24.60 16.61
CA ARG A 6 3.07 23.18 16.25
C ARG A 6 4.36 22.63 15.67
N PHE A 7 4.71 21.41 16.04
CA PHE A 7 5.93 20.73 15.58
C PHE A 7 5.67 19.77 14.43
N PHE A 8 6.31 20.02 13.29
CA PHE A 8 6.14 19.23 12.06
C PHE A 8 6.39 17.72 12.21
N ARG A 9 7.32 17.31 13.09
CA ARG A 9 7.69 15.90 13.28
C ARG A 9 6.84 15.16 14.31
N LYS A 10 5.90 15.83 14.98
CA LYS A 10 4.96 15.18 15.92
C LYS A 10 3.72 14.72 15.16
N LEU A 11 3.79 13.50 14.63
CA LEU A 11 2.73 12.91 13.80
C LEU A 11 2.16 11.64 14.45
N GLY A 12 0.90 11.33 14.17
CA GLY A 12 0.25 10.08 14.54
C GLY A 12 -0.75 9.64 13.48
N ILE A 13 -0.87 8.33 13.26
CA ILE A 13 -1.83 7.73 12.31
C ILE A 13 -2.56 6.62 13.06
N LEU A 14 -3.90 6.64 13.02
CA LEU A 14 -4.76 5.56 13.50
C LEU A 14 -5.64 5.07 12.35
N SER A 15 -5.91 3.77 12.27
CA SER A 15 -6.70 3.17 11.19
C SER A 15 -7.63 2.08 11.72
N LYS A 16 -8.94 2.24 11.48
CA LYS A 16 -9.96 1.27 11.90
C LYS A 16 -10.97 1.02 10.79
N ILE A 17 -11.42 -0.22 10.66
CA ILE A 17 -12.40 -0.62 9.65
C ILE A 17 -13.77 -0.05 9.99
N GLU A 18 -14.44 0.48 8.98
CA GLU A 18 -15.80 1.03 9.08
C GLU A 18 -16.84 -0.09 9.06
N THR A 19 -17.89 0.07 9.87
CA THR A 19 -19.06 -0.85 9.82
C THR A 19 -19.94 -0.54 8.61
N ALA A 20 -20.05 0.74 8.26
CA ALA A 20 -20.72 1.23 7.06
C ALA A 20 -19.83 2.29 6.41
N GLN A 21 -19.73 2.28 5.09
CA GLN A 21 -18.84 3.17 4.35
C GLN A 21 -19.18 4.64 4.61
N GLY A 22 -18.16 5.43 4.97
CA GLY A 22 -18.29 6.87 5.21
C GLY A 22 -18.69 7.24 6.64
N GLU A 23 -19.02 6.25 7.48
CA GLU A 23 -19.30 6.45 8.90
C GLU A 23 -18.01 6.33 9.71
N ASP A 24 -17.74 7.31 10.57
CA ASP A 24 -16.53 7.34 11.40
C ASP A 24 -16.49 6.13 12.34
N ALA A 25 -15.45 5.30 12.19
CA ALA A 25 -15.24 4.11 13.01
C ALA A 25 -14.69 4.40 14.42
N GLU A 26 -14.31 5.64 14.71
CA GLU A 26 -13.65 6.09 15.94
C GLU A 26 -12.39 5.24 16.28
N PRO A 27 -11.31 5.33 15.48
CA PRO A 27 -10.02 4.72 15.80
C PRO A 27 -9.47 5.16 17.18
N VAL A 28 -8.93 4.20 17.93
CA VAL A 28 -8.29 4.44 19.23
C VAL A 28 -6.78 4.22 19.17
N ALA A 29 -6.06 4.50 20.26
CA ALA A 29 -4.59 4.36 20.29
C ALA A 29 -4.08 2.93 19.99
N ALA A 30 -4.90 1.90 20.17
CA ALA A 30 -4.56 0.52 19.81
C ALA A 30 -4.52 0.25 18.29
N ASP A 31 -5.16 1.12 17.51
CA ASP A 31 -5.29 1.10 16.04
C ASP A 31 -4.17 1.88 15.34
N ALA A 32 -3.08 2.16 16.07
CA ALA A 32 -1.99 2.97 15.57
C ALA A 32 -1.19 2.29 14.45
N ILE A 33 -0.95 3.05 13.39
CA ILE A 33 -0.11 2.67 12.26
C ILE A 33 1.22 3.42 12.33
N ILE A 34 2.32 2.70 12.09
CA ILE A 34 3.67 3.26 12.08
C ILE A 34 4.16 3.32 10.63
N MET A 35 4.40 4.53 10.14
CA MET A 35 4.91 4.78 8.78
C MET A 35 6.13 5.69 8.83
N SER A 36 6.97 5.60 7.81
CA SER A 36 8.07 6.51 7.54
C SER A 36 7.82 7.29 6.24
N ASN A 37 8.61 8.35 5.97
CA ASN A 37 8.53 9.10 4.71
C ASN A 37 7.11 9.58 4.34
N VAL A 38 6.42 10.14 5.35
CA VAL A 38 5.02 10.54 5.24
C VAL A 38 4.88 11.85 4.49
N THR A 39 4.04 11.85 3.46
CA THR A 39 3.57 13.02 2.74
C THR A 39 2.07 13.16 2.97
N PHE A 40 1.64 14.31 3.45
CA PHE A 40 0.25 14.57 3.81
C PHE A 40 -0.31 15.74 3.01
N THR A 41 -1.41 15.49 2.28
CA THR A 41 -2.18 16.50 1.57
C THR A 41 -3.53 16.63 2.29
N PRO A 42 -3.69 17.63 3.18
CA PRO A 42 -4.85 17.73 4.06
C PRO A 42 -6.17 17.92 3.32
N LEU A 43 -6.13 18.63 2.19
CA LEU A 43 -7.33 19.02 1.45
C LEU A 43 -7.01 19.14 -0.03
N THR A 44 -7.75 18.38 -0.84
CA THR A 44 -7.83 18.50 -2.29
C THR A 44 -9.29 18.69 -2.67
N GLY A 45 -9.57 19.53 -3.67
CA GLY A 45 -10.91 19.75 -4.18
C GLY A 45 -10.90 20.53 -5.49
N GLU A 46 -12.01 20.47 -6.21
CA GLU A 46 -12.23 21.21 -7.45
C GLU A 46 -12.60 22.66 -7.16
N ARG A 47 -11.99 23.61 -7.88
CA ARG A 47 -12.28 25.04 -7.74
C ARG A 47 -13.40 25.43 -8.69
N VAL A 48 -14.57 25.70 -8.15
CA VAL A 48 -15.73 26.17 -8.91
C VAL A 48 -15.81 27.69 -8.84
N SER A 49 -15.68 28.35 -10.00
CA SER A 49 -15.89 29.80 -10.15
C SER A 49 -17.38 30.09 -10.33
N ARG A 50 -17.82 31.27 -9.92
CA ARG A 50 -19.21 31.73 -10.08
C ARG A 50 -19.46 32.54 -11.36
N ASP A 51 -18.39 32.96 -12.04
CA ASP A 51 -18.39 33.71 -13.31
C ASP A 51 -19.50 34.78 -13.41
N LEU A 52 -19.64 35.58 -12.34
CA LEU A 52 -20.65 36.62 -12.23
C LEU A 52 -20.34 37.81 -13.15
N LEU A 53 -21.38 38.42 -13.71
CA LEU A 53 -21.26 39.65 -14.48
C LEU A 53 -21.24 40.86 -13.53
N LEU A 54 -20.06 41.47 -13.37
CA LEU A 54 -19.84 42.62 -12.49
C LEU A 54 -19.29 43.81 -13.28
N PRO A 55 -19.64 45.07 -12.91
CA PRO A 55 -19.18 46.27 -13.62
C PRO A 55 -17.72 46.67 -13.29
N TYR A 56 -16.95 45.77 -12.68
CA TYR A 56 -15.56 45.99 -12.27
C TYR A 56 -14.71 44.73 -12.47
N LEU A 57 -13.41 44.92 -12.65
CA LEU A 57 -12.43 43.84 -12.83
C LEU A 57 -11.94 43.32 -11.48
N GLY A 58 -11.81 42.00 -11.31
CA GLY A 58 -11.28 41.38 -10.09
C GLY A 58 -11.55 39.88 -10.00
N ASN A 59 -10.85 39.17 -9.09
CA ASN A 59 -11.12 37.76 -8.80
C ASN A 59 -12.39 37.65 -7.95
N GLN A 60 -13.33 36.79 -8.36
CA GLN A 60 -14.65 36.66 -7.75
C GLN A 60 -14.71 35.59 -6.64
N GLY A 61 -13.57 35.00 -6.31
CA GLY A 61 -13.48 33.89 -5.38
C GLY A 61 -13.94 32.57 -6.02
N VAL A 62 -13.67 31.48 -5.33
CA VAL A 62 -14.08 30.13 -5.74
C VAL A 62 -14.63 29.37 -4.55
N ILE A 63 -15.47 28.39 -4.82
CA ILE A 63 -15.88 27.37 -3.84
C ILE A 63 -15.10 26.09 -4.14
N LEU A 64 -14.71 25.36 -3.10
CA LEU A 64 -14.13 24.04 -3.25
C LEU A 64 -15.24 22.99 -3.22
N ALA A 65 -15.31 22.16 -4.25
CA ALA A 65 -16.24 21.04 -4.37
C ALA A 65 -15.47 19.71 -4.39
N GLY A 66 -16.14 18.62 -4.00
CA GLY A 66 -15.56 17.27 -4.01
C GLY A 66 -14.31 17.14 -3.16
N ILE A 67 -14.43 17.43 -1.87
CA ILE A 67 -13.28 17.56 -0.97
C ILE A 67 -12.84 16.20 -0.45
N TYR A 68 -11.57 15.86 -0.63
CA TYR A 68 -10.94 14.66 -0.08
C TYR A 68 -9.53 14.95 0.45
N GLY A 69 -9.03 14.04 1.28
CA GLY A 69 -7.65 14.04 1.74
C GLY A 69 -6.83 12.93 1.11
N ARG A 70 -5.51 13.14 1.08
CA ARG A 70 -4.55 12.12 0.62
C ARG A 70 -3.39 12.01 1.61
N LEU A 71 -3.02 10.78 1.94
CA LEU A 71 -1.88 10.45 2.78
C LEU A 71 -1.04 9.40 2.07
N GLU A 72 0.27 9.63 2.02
CA GLU A 72 1.21 8.65 1.52
C GLU A 72 2.32 8.41 2.54
N GLY A 73 2.81 7.19 2.61
CA GLY A 73 3.96 6.87 3.45
C GLY A 73 4.49 5.47 3.19
N ASP A 74 5.62 5.17 3.80
CA ASP A 74 6.28 3.88 3.67
C ASP A 74 6.07 3.06 4.94
N LEU A 75 5.35 1.95 4.79
CA LEU A 75 5.15 0.96 5.83
C LEU A 75 6.31 -0.05 5.81
N GLU A 76 6.98 -0.27 6.94
CA GLU A 76 8.01 -1.31 7.03
C GLU A 76 7.34 -2.70 7.10
N LEU A 77 7.84 -3.65 6.29
CA LEU A 77 7.28 -4.99 6.26
C LEU A 77 7.57 -5.75 7.55
N ALA A 78 6.51 -6.03 8.32
CA ALA A 78 6.58 -6.80 9.55
C ALA A 78 5.26 -7.55 9.79
N GLY A 79 5.38 -8.79 10.27
CA GLY A 79 4.22 -9.53 10.77
C GLY A 79 3.78 -9.05 12.16
N SER A 80 2.80 -9.74 12.72
CA SER A 80 2.23 -9.46 14.05
C SER A 80 3.13 -9.92 15.21
N GLY A 81 4.10 -10.80 14.93
CA GLY A 81 4.94 -11.50 15.90
C GLY A 81 4.32 -12.79 16.43
N VAL A 82 3.10 -13.16 16.01
CA VAL A 82 2.41 -14.40 16.39
C VAL A 82 1.75 -15.04 15.18
N ALA A 83 2.04 -16.32 14.91
CA ALA A 83 1.47 -17.05 13.78
C ALA A 83 -0.07 -17.08 13.83
N GLY A 84 -0.72 -16.88 12.68
CA GLY A 84 -2.17 -16.82 12.58
C GLY A 84 -2.80 -15.58 13.23
N THR A 85 -2.02 -14.56 13.59
CA THR A 85 -2.53 -13.25 14.02
C THR A 85 -2.31 -12.20 12.94
N PRO A 86 -3.34 -11.43 12.52
CA PRO A 86 -3.20 -10.40 11.50
C PRO A 86 -2.12 -9.35 11.84
N PRO A 87 -1.35 -8.85 10.85
CA PRO A 87 -0.45 -7.73 11.06
C PRO A 87 -1.20 -6.47 11.49
N LYS A 88 -0.50 -5.53 12.15
CA LYS A 88 -1.11 -4.29 12.67
C LYS A 88 -1.73 -3.39 11.61
N TYR A 89 -1.33 -3.55 10.35
CA TYR A 89 -1.85 -2.82 9.20
C TYR A 89 -2.83 -3.65 8.34
N GLY A 90 -3.37 -4.76 8.87
CA GLY A 90 -4.37 -5.59 8.18
C GLY A 90 -5.62 -4.81 7.77
N SER A 91 -6.03 -3.79 8.55
CA SER A 91 -7.12 -2.88 8.18
C SER A 91 -6.86 -2.16 6.85
N LEU A 92 -5.62 -1.71 6.63
CA LEU A 92 -5.24 -1.04 5.39
C LEU A 92 -5.22 -2.02 4.21
N LEU A 93 -4.78 -3.27 4.42
CA LEU A 93 -4.86 -4.32 3.39
C LEU A 93 -6.30 -4.60 2.99
N ARG A 94 -7.23 -4.65 3.95
CA ARG A 94 -8.66 -4.83 3.68
C ARG A 94 -9.25 -3.64 2.92
N ALA A 95 -8.84 -2.41 3.26
CA ALA A 95 -9.18 -1.20 2.50
C ALA A 95 -8.54 -1.12 1.10
N ALA A 96 -7.57 -1.99 0.80
CA ALA A 96 -6.98 -2.17 -0.52
C ALA A 96 -7.63 -3.32 -1.32
N ASN A 97 -8.83 -3.76 -0.93
CA ASN A 97 -9.59 -4.84 -1.55
C ASN A 97 -8.99 -6.24 -1.39
N PHE A 98 -8.38 -6.52 -0.23
CA PHE A 98 -8.03 -7.88 0.16
C PHE A 98 -8.98 -8.45 1.23
N ALA A 99 -9.51 -9.65 1.02
CA ALA A 99 -10.18 -10.42 2.06
C ALA A 99 -9.16 -11.07 2.99
N GLU A 100 -9.37 -10.92 4.30
CA GLU A 100 -8.58 -11.56 5.33
C GLU A 100 -9.15 -12.94 5.70
N THR A 101 -8.35 -13.99 5.56
CA THR A 101 -8.69 -15.35 5.99
C THR A 101 -7.70 -15.84 7.02
N ILE A 102 -8.16 -16.03 8.25
CA ILE A 102 -7.32 -16.46 9.38
C ILE A 102 -7.39 -17.97 9.53
N THR A 103 -6.24 -18.64 9.42
CA THR A 103 -6.05 -20.00 9.91
C THR A 103 -5.36 -19.91 11.27
N ALA A 104 -6.14 -20.04 12.34
CA ALA A 104 -5.69 -19.81 13.71
C ALA A 104 -4.39 -20.57 14.04
N GLY A 105 -3.40 -19.86 14.60
CA GLY A 105 -2.09 -20.42 14.96
C GLY A 105 -1.19 -20.80 13.79
N VAL A 106 -1.61 -20.59 12.53
CA VAL A 106 -0.87 -21.02 11.34
C VAL A 106 -0.54 -19.84 10.44
N LYS A 107 -1.56 -19.14 9.93
CA LYS A 107 -1.37 -18.11 8.91
C LYS A 107 -2.55 -17.16 8.79
N VAL A 108 -2.30 -16.01 8.18
CA VAL A 108 -3.32 -15.07 7.71
C VAL A 108 -3.11 -14.83 6.23
N ASP A 109 -4.09 -15.20 5.42
CA ASP A 109 -4.09 -15.02 3.97
C ASP A 109 -4.88 -13.77 3.61
N TYR A 110 -4.34 -12.98 2.69
CA TYR A 110 -4.99 -11.83 2.05
C TYR A 110 -5.12 -12.12 0.56
N THR A 111 -6.34 -12.32 0.09
CA THR A 111 -6.69 -12.58 -1.32
C THR A 111 -7.54 -11.46 -1.87
N ILE A 112 -7.38 -11.14 -3.15
CA ILE A 112 -8.11 -10.03 -3.76
C ILE A 112 -9.60 -10.34 -3.82
N ILE A 113 -10.42 -9.30 -3.60
CA ILE A 113 -11.88 -9.32 -3.72
C ILE A 113 -12.38 -8.08 -4.46
N GLU A 114 -13.53 -8.19 -5.11
CA GLU A 114 -14.18 -7.06 -5.78
C GLU A 114 -15.57 -6.73 -5.21
N GLU A 115 -16.13 -7.65 -4.43
CA GLU A 115 -17.39 -7.49 -3.70
C GLU A 115 -17.13 -7.40 -2.20
N ASN A 116 -18.09 -6.86 -1.44
CA ASN A 116 -17.98 -6.67 0.02
C ASN A 116 -16.70 -5.90 0.42
N SER A 117 -16.34 -4.96 -0.43
CA SER A 117 -15.14 -4.15 -0.34
C SER A 117 -15.18 -3.22 0.88
N GLU A 118 -14.31 -3.46 1.85
CA GLU A 118 -14.32 -2.76 3.13
C GLU A 118 -13.59 -1.41 3.06
N THR A 119 -13.97 -0.49 3.95
CA THR A 119 -13.37 0.84 4.04
C THR A 119 -12.84 1.06 5.45
N VAL A 120 -11.95 2.04 5.59
CA VAL A 120 -11.35 2.40 6.88
C VAL A 120 -11.52 3.88 7.14
N THR A 121 -11.69 4.21 8.41
CA THR A 121 -11.47 5.56 8.90
C THR A 121 -10.00 5.72 9.27
N ILE A 122 -9.40 6.83 8.83
CA ILE A 122 -8.04 7.22 9.14
C ILE A 122 -8.06 8.51 9.94
N TYR A 123 -7.43 8.48 11.12
CA TYR A 123 -7.11 9.71 11.84
C TYR A 123 -5.64 10.04 11.62
N PHE A 124 -5.38 11.16 10.96
CA PHE A 124 -4.04 11.74 10.83
C PHE A 124 -3.90 12.92 11.79
N ILE A 125 -3.07 12.75 12.82
CA ILE A 125 -2.83 13.77 13.85
C ILE A 125 -1.50 14.44 13.57
N SER A 126 -1.51 15.76 13.36
CA SER A 126 -0.31 16.60 13.25
C SER A 126 -0.28 17.56 14.43
N ASP A 127 0.54 17.24 15.43
CA ASP A 127 0.67 17.95 16.71
C ASP A 127 -0.66 18.49 17.25
N LYS A 128 -1.51 17.57 17.72
CA LYS A 128 -2.86 17.80 18.28
C LYS A 128 -3.94 18.32 17.33
N VAL A 129 -3.65 18.55 16.04
CA VAL A 129 -4.70 18.75 15.04
C VAL A 129 -4.99 17.43 14.34
N GLN A 130 -6.20 16.92 14.53
CA GLN A 130 -6.68 15.69 13.94
C GLN A 130 -7.42 15.97 12.63
N HIS A 131 -6.99 15.28 11.58
CA HIS A 131 -7.66 15.22 10.29
C HIS A 131 -8.30 13.83 10.16
N ILE A 132 -9.59 13.81 9.87
CA ILE A 132 -10.37 12.59 9.78
C ILE A 132 -10.61 12.29 8.31
N PHE A 133 -10.29 11.08 7.86
CA PHE A 133 -10.68 10.58 6.55
C PHE A 133 -11.60 9.38 6.71
N VAL A 134 -12.82 9.48 6.22
CA VAL A 134 -13.80 8.38 6.23
C VAL A 134 -13.94 7.77 4.84
N GLY A 135 -14.43 6.53 4.76
CA GLY A 135 -14.60 5.80 3.51
C GLY A 135 -13.28 5.58 2.76
N ALA A 136 -12.14 5.53 3.46
CA ALA A 136 -10.84 5.56 2.81
C ALA A 136 -10.51 4.23 2.11
N LYS A 137 -9.84 4.36 0.95
CA LYS A 137 -9.30 3.26 0.13
C LYS A 137 -7.80 3.39 -0.01
N VAL A 138 -7.15 2.26 -0.27
CA VAL A 138 -5.68 2.14 -0.18
C VAL A 138 -5.08 1.44 -1.41
N ASN A 139 -3.90 1.89 -1.82
CA ASN A 139 -3.01 1.16 -2.72
C ASN A 139 -1.69 0.83 -2.02
N PHE A 140 -1.12 -0.33 -2.34
CA PHE A 140 0.20 -0.75 -1.85
C PHE A 140 1.15 -1.03 -3.01
N ALA A 141 2.38 -0.56 -2.87
CA ALA A 141 3.50 -0.92 -3.75
C ALA A 141 4.66 -1.52 -2.93
N PRO A 142 4.71 -2.87 -2.80
CA PRO A 142 5.80 -3.57 -2.13
C PRO A 142 7.16 -3.38 -2.81
N ASN A 143 8.19 -3.07 -2.02
CA ASN A 143 9.57 -3.02 -2.49
C ASN A 143 10.51 -3.87 -1.62
N TYR A 144 11.32 -4.69 -2.29
CA TYR A 144 12.35 -5.52 -1.71
C TYR A 144 13.69 -5.19 -2.37
N GLN A 145 14.64 -4.72 -1.57
CA GLN A 145 15.99 -4.44 -2.03
C GLN A 145 17.00 -4.96 -0.99
N PRO A 146 18.01 -5.75 -1.39
CA PRO A 146 19.05 -6.24 -0.49
C PRO A 146 19.69 -5.12 0.33
N LYS A 147 20.08 -5.44 1.58
CA LYS A 147 20.69 -4.51 2.55
C LYS A 147 19.76 -3.41 3.09
N ASN A 148 18.50 -3.38 2.63
CA ASN A 148 17.46 -2.50 3.16
C ASN A 148 16.36 -3.31 3.85
N TYR A 149 15.57 -2.63 4.69
CA TYR A 149 14.30 -3.18 5.17
C TYR A 149 13.26 -3.05 4.05
N PRO A 150 12.47 -4.09 3.75
CA PRO A 150 11.40 -3.97 2.77
C PRO A 150 10.38 -2.91 3.22
N LYS A 151 9.97 -2.08 2.28
CA LYS A 151 9.01 -1.00 2.51
C LYS A 151 7.87 -1.10 1.51
N TRP A 152 6.65 -0.97 1.98
CA TRP A 152 5.46 -0.93 1.14
C TRP A 152 4.98 0.51 1.08
N ARG A 153 5.17 1.14 -0.08
CA ARG A 153 4.64 2.48 -0.32
C ARG A 153 3.12 2.36 -0.29
N THR A 154 2.50 3.09 0.62
CA THR A 154 1.06 3.03 0.86
C THR A 154 0.47 4.38 0.51
N THR A 155 -0.52 4.38 -0.37
CA THR A 155 -1.29 5.57 -0.76
C THR A 155 -2.70 5.41 -0.25
N ILE A 156 -3.18 6.41 0.48
CA ILE A 156 -4.50 6.43 1.13
C ILE A 156 -5.25 7.65 0.63
N VAL A 157 -6.50 7.43 0.21
CA VAL A 157 -7.43 8.50 -0.18
C VAL A 157 -8.75 8.27 0.52
N GLY A 158 -9.28 9.30 1.17
CA GLY A 158 -10.56 9.23 1.88
C GLY A 158 -11.29 10.58 1.89
N MET A 159 -12.58 10.55 2.17
CA MET A 159 -13.41 11.75 2.25
C MET A 159 -13.06 12.54 3.50
N LEU A 160 -12.96 13.85 3.38
CA LEU A 160 -12.54 14.70 4.50
C LEU A 160 -13.68 14.87 5.52
N GLY A 161 -13.48 14.36 6.73
CA GLY A 161 -14.32 14.63 7.89
C GLY A 161 -13.94 15.93 8.60
N THR A 162 -14.55 16.17 9.76
CA THR A 162 -14.31 17.39 10.53
C THR A 162 -12.89 17.40 11.10
N ILE A 163 -12.12 18.45 10.79
CA ILE A 163 -10.80 18.69 11.37
C ILE A 163 -10.99 19.32 12.75
N THR A 164 -10.35 18.75 13.78
CA THR A 164 -10.53 19.19 15.17
C THR A 164 -9.21 19.20 15.94
N ASP A 165 -9.16 20.03 16.99
CA ASP A 165 -8.09 19.95 17.99
C ASP A 165 -8.38 18.84 19.00
N ILE A 166 -7.35 18.12 19.41
CA ILE A 166 -7.42 17.09 20.45
C ILE A 166 -6.55 17.47 21.66
N ALA A 167 -6.96 17.04 22.85
CA ALA A 167 -6.28 17.42 24.09
C ALA A 167 -4.84 16.89 24.18
N ALA A 168 -4.56 15.71 23.60
CA ALA A 168 -3.27 15.05 23.65
C ALA A 168 -3.01 14.20 22.39
N MET A 169 -1.74 14.00 22.06
CA MET A 169 -1.35 13.02 21.04
C MET A 169 -1.73 11.61 21.48
N PRO A 170 -2.15 10.72 20.57
CA PRO A 170 -2.45 9.33 20.91
C PRO A 170 -1.20 8.62 21.44
N ALA A 171 -1.38 7.78 22.46
CA ALA A 171 -0.31 6.97 23.05
C ALA A 171 -0.01 5.74 22.18
N ILE A 172 0.82 5.91 21.15
CA ILE A 172 1.14 4.85 20.19
C ILE A 172 2.05 3.80 20.84
N SER A 173 1.62 2.53 20.79
CA SER A 173 2.38 1.36 21.22
C SER A 173 2.97 0.60 20.03
N LYS A 174 4.13 -0.04 20.23
CA LYS A 174 4.75 -0.98 19.27
C LYS A 174 4.29 -2.44 19.50
N ALA A 175 3.37 -2.68 20.42
CA ALA A 175 2.82 -4.02 20.62
C ALA A 175 2.13 -4.53 19.35
N GLY A 176 2.41 -5.78 18.95
CA GLY A 176 1.91 -6.36 17.70
C GLY A 176 2.69 -5.93 16.44
N TRP A 177 3.77 -5.15 16.57
CA TRP A 177 4.73 -4.92 15.50
C TRP A 177 5.95 -5.82 15.73
N ALA A 178 6.07 -6.88 14.93
CA ALA A 178 7.31 -7.65 14.93
C ALA A 178 8.47 -6.76 14.48
N LYS A 179 9.69 -7.09 14.90
CA LYS A 179 10.89 -6.38 14.43
C LYS A 179 11.09 -6.70 12.94
N PRO A 180 11.12 -5.69 12.04
CA PRO A 180 11.44 -5.92 10.64
C PRO A 180 12.83 -6.55 10.49
N VAL A 181 13.01 -7.36 9.45
CA VAL A 181 14.31 -7.93 9.08
C VAL A 181 14.73 -7.37 7.73
N HIS A 182 16.04 -7.19 7.53
CA HIS A 182 16.55 -6.67 6.26
C HIS A 182 16.52 -7.76 5.18
N VAL A 183 16.41 -7.36 3.92
CA VAL A 183 16.48 -8.27 2.77
C VAL A 183 17.91 -8.78 2.62
N SER A 184 18.04 -10.11 2.66
CA SER A 184 19.31 -10.83 2.46
C SER A 184 19.02 -12.26 2.05
N LYS A 185 20.04 -13.00 1.59
CA LYS A 185 19.92 -14.44 1.27
C LYS A 185 19.39 -15.28 2.44
N ALA A 186 19.70 -14.87 3.68
CA ALA A 186 19.27 -15.60 4.87
C ALA A 186 17.80 -15.35 5.23
N ASN A 187 17.27 -14.17 4.89
CA ASN A 187 15.94 -13.73 5.28
C ASN A 187 14.94 -13.71 4.12
N THR A 188 15.38 -13.79 2.87
CA THR A 188 14.51 -13.63 1.70
C THR A 188 14.83 -14.70 0.66
N GLN A 189 13.79 -15.39 0.19
CA GLN A 189 13.85 -16.34 -0.91
C GLN A 189 12.87 -15.88 -1.99
N MET A 190 13.32 -15.85 -3.24
CA MET A 190 12.51 -15.46 -4.40
C MET A 190 12.64 -16.52 -5.49
N SER A 191 11.52 -16.83 -6.15
CA SER A 191 11.45 -17.65 -7.36
C SER A 191 10.61 -16.94 -8.40
N LEU A 192 11.08 -16.89 -9.64
CA LEU A 192 10.40 -16.29 -10.79
C LEU A 192 10.45 -17.27 -11.95
N HIS A 193 9.30 -17.68 -12.50
CA HIS A 193 9.19 -18.74 -13.52
C HIS A 193 9.90 -20.04 -13.11
N GLY A 194 9.80 -20.41 -11.83
CA GLY A 194 10.44 -21.61 -11.27
C GLY A 194 11.96 -21.52 -11.10
N TRP A 195 12.60 -20.41 -11.50
CA TRP A 195 14.02 -20.19 -11.28
C TRP A 195 14.27 -19.51 -9.91
N PRO A 196 15.09 -20.12 -9.02
CA PRO A 196 15.44 -19.50 -7.74
C PRO A 196 16.27 -18.24 -7.99
N SER A 197 15.60 -17.10 -7.93
CA SER A 197 16.08 -15.87 -8.53
C SER A 197 17.14 -15.21 -7.66
N VAL A 198 18.27 -14.85 -8.29
CA VAL A 198 19.27 -13.96 -7.68
C VAL A 198 18.91 -12.54 -8.10
N ALA A 199 18.19 -11.83 -7.24
CA ALA A 199 17.63 -10.52 -7.51
C ALA A 199 18.36 -9.39 -6.77
N GLU A 200 18.58 -8.27 -7.48
CA GLU A 200 19.02 -7.00 -6.91
C GLU A 200 17.85 -6.15 -6.41
N SER A 201 16.65 -6.36 -6.94
CA SER A 201 15.43 -5.79 -6.39
C SER A 201 14.19 -6.48 -6.94
N LEU A 202 13.12 -6.42 -6.17
CA LEU A 202 11.75 -6.69 -6.62
C LEU A 202 10.87 -5.51 -6.19
N SER A 203 10.24 -4.86 -7.15
CA SER A 203 9.20 -3.86 -6.90
C SER A 203 7.89 -4.35 -7.49
N LEU A 204 6.82 -4.29 -6.72
CA LEU A 204 5.47 -4.63 -7.15
C LEU A 204 4.56 -3.44 -6.86
N ASP A 205 3.48 -3.32 -7.63
CA ASP A 205 2.36 -2.44 -7.36
C ASP A 205 1.07 -3.25 -7.49
N VAL A 206 0.20 -3.19 -6.48
CA VAL A 206 -1.15 -3.76 -6.58
C VAL A 206 -1.92 -3.04 -7.70
N GLY A 207 -1.63 -1.75 -7.90
CA GLY A 207 -2.15 -0.96 -9.02
C GLY A 207 -3.59 -0.52 -8.85
N ASN A 208 -4.06 -0.35 -7.61
CA ASN A 208 -5.39 0.15 -7.33
C ASN A 208 -5.51 1.64 -7.72
N THR A 209 -6.49 1.96 -8.57
CA THR A 209 -6.86 3.34 -8.89
C THR A 209 -7.89 3.86 -7.88
N LEU A 210 -7.44 4.73 -6.98
CA LEU A 210 -8.27 5.32 -5.93
C LEU A 210 -9.05 6.53 -6.47
N THR A 211 -10.36 6.37 -6.65
CA THR A 211 -11.23 7.34 -7.32
C THR A 211 -12.26 7.93 -6.36
N PRO A 212 -12.08 9.19 -5.93
CA PRO A 212 -13.13 9.94 -5.24
C PRO A 212 -14.30 10.24 -6.17
N ARG A 213 -15.52 9.93 -5.72
CA ARG A 213 -16.76 10.20 -6.46
C ARG A 213 -17.72 10.96 -5.55
N PHE A 214 -17.99 12.21 -5.92
CA PHE A 214 -18.89 13.11 -5.19
C PHE A 214 -20.10 13.43 -6.06
N LEU A 215 -21.09 12.53 -6.05
CA LEU A 215 -22.29 12.64 -6.86
C LEU A 215 -23.47 13.14 -6.03
N ILE A 216 -24.53 13.63 -6.70
CA ILE A 216 -25.76 14.00 -6.02
C ILE A 216 -26.39 12.74 -5.41
N GLY A 217 -26.45 12.70 -4.07
CA GLY A 217 -27.07 11.61 -3.31
C GLY A 217 -26.15 10.44 -2.96
N ASP A 218 -24.87 10.47 -3.37
CA ASP A 218 -23.88 9.45 -3.00
C ASP A 218 -22.45 10.02 -3.11
N GLU A 219 -21.71 9.97 -2.01
CA GLU A 219 -20.31 10.40 -1.94
C GLU A 219 -19.47 9.25 -1.39
N LYS A 220 -18.42 8.86 -2.12
CA LYS A 220 -17.55 7.75 -1.72
C LYS A 220 -16.22 7.75 -2.46
N VAL A 221 -15.22 7.13 -1.84
CA VAL A 221 -13.98 6.74 -2.53
C VAL A 221 -14.05 5.26 -2.88
N LEU A 222 -13.75 4.93 -4.13
CA LEU A 222 -13.78 3.56 -4.63
C LEU A 222 -12.43 3.21 -5.28
N ILE A 223 -12.16 1.91 -5.39
CA ILE A 223 -11.14 1.39 -6.30
C ILE A 223 -11.85 1.15 -7.64
N SER A 224 -11.57 1.99 -8.64
CA SER A 224 -12.28 1.94 -9.92
C SER A 224 -11.62 1.02 -10.96
N ASP A 225 -10.34 0.73 -10.76
CA ASP A 225 -9.53 -0.12 -11.61
C ASP A 225 -8.38 -0.71 -10.79
N ARG A 226 -7.86 -1.85 -11.23
CA ARG A 226 -6.70 -2.52 -10.65
C ARG A 226 -5.85 -3.14 -11.75
N SER A 227 -4.59 -2.75 -11.83
CA SER A 227 -3.61 -3.33 -12.76
C SER A 227 -2.31 -3.65 -12.02
N SER A 228 -2.21 -4.89 -11.55
CA SER A 228 -1.04 -5.34 -10.78
C SER A 228 0.17 -5.52 -11.70
N THR A 229 1.24 -4.78 -11.40
CA THR A 229 2.46 -4.73 -12.21
C THR A 229 3.69 -4.78 -11.31
N GLY A 230 4.86 -4.92 -11.91
CA GLY A 230 6.10 -4.89 -11.16
C GLY A 230 7.34 -4.79 -12.01
N THR A 231 8.49 -4.82 -11.35
CA THR A 231 9.80 -4.92 -11.97
C THR A 231 10.72 -5.75 -11.07
N ALA A 232 11.33 -6.78 -11.65
CA ALA A 232 12.40 -7.53 -11.02
C ALA A 232 13.73 -7.20 -11.71
N VAL A 233 14.75 -6.86 -10.91
CA VAL A 233 16.13 -6.74 -11.41
C VAL A 233 16.88 -7.98 -10.96
N VAL A 234 17.34 -8.79 -11.91
CA VAL A 234 17.97 -10.09 -11.63
C VAL A 234 19.36 -10.17 -12.26
N GLU A 235 20.27 -10.88 -11.59
CA GLU A 235 21.60 -11.18 -12.14
C GLU A 235 21.44 -11.96 -13.45
N ALA A 236 22.12 -11.53 -14.50
CA ALA A 236 22.08 -12.20 -15.79
C ALA A 236 22.73 -13.60 -15.67
N ARG A 237 22.01 -14.63 -16.08
CA ARG A 237 22.51 -16.00 -16.20
C ARG A 237 22.60 -16.42 -17.67
N SER A 238 23.23 -17.57 -17.92
CA SER A 238 23.25 -18.16 -19.25
C SER A 238 21.84 -18.48 -19.73
N LEU A 239 21.60 -18.37 -21.04
CA LEU A 239 20.29 -18.70 -21.65
C LEU A 239 19.84 -20.13 -21.38
N ALA A 240 20.79 -21.05 -21.15
CA ALA A 240 20.50 -22.43 -20.76
C ALA A 240 19.94 -22.56 -19.34
N THR A 241 20.21 -21.58 -18.46
CA THR A 241 19.65 -21.52 -17.10
C THR A 241 18.27 -20.89 -17.13
N VAL A 242 18.16 -19.71 -17.74
CA VAL A 242 16.89 -19.00 -17.92
C VAL A 242 17.00 -18.07 -19.13
N ASN A 243 16.07 -18.23 -20.07
CA ASN A 243 16.03 -17.42 -21.28
C ASN A 243 14.91 -16.37 -21.17
N TRP A 244 15.21 -15.21 -20.60
CA TRP A 244 14.24 -14.12 -20.45
C TRP A 244 13.75 -13.55 -21.78
N PHE A 245 14.56 -13.60 -22.84
CA PHE A 245 14.19 -13.08 -24.16
C PHE A 245 13.12 -13.94 -24.82
N ASP A 246 13.27 -15.26 -24.75
CA ASP A 246 12.26 -16.19 -25.28
C ASP A 246 10.95 -16.11 -24.49
N LYS A 247 11.06 -16.00 -23.15
CA LYS A 247 9.90 -15.78 -22.27
C LYS A 247 9.15 -14.50 -22.60
N ALA A 248 9.87 -13.40 -22.85
CA ALA A 248 9.28 -12.13 -23.24
C ALA A 248 8.64 -12.18 -24.64
N LEU A 249 9.32 -12.80 -25.62
CA LEU A 249 8.80 -12.93 -27.00
C LEU A 249 7.54 -13.79 -27.08
N THR A 250 7.49 -14.88 -26.30
CA THR A 250 6.36 -15.81 -26.28
C THR A 250 5.27 -15.41 -25.29
N ARG A 251 5.53 -14.38 -24.46
CA ARG A 251 4.69 -14.03 -23.30
C ARG A 251 4.40 -15.26 -22.44
N GLU A 252 5.43 -16.07 -22.21
CA GLU A 252 5.31 -17.25 -21.33
C GLU A 252 4.88 -16.76 -19.94
N SER A 253 3.87 -17.39 -19.36
CA SER A 253 3.43 -17.13 -18.00
C SER A 253 4.10 -18.08 -17.00
N GLY A 254 4.45 -17.58 -15.83
CA GLY A 254 5.04 -18.40 -14.77
C GLY A 254 4.90 -17.79 -13.39
N ALA A 255 5.03 -18.62 -12.36
CA ALA A 255 4.78 -18.16 -11.00
C ALA A 255 5.90 -17.26 -10.46
N LEU A 256 5.51 -16.22 -9.71
CA LEU A 256 6.37 -15.45 -8.81
C LEU A 256 6.04 -15.86 -7.37
N SER A 257 7.06 -16.13 -6.57
CA SER A 257 6.95 -16.25 -5.12
C SER A 257 8.12 -15.53 -4.47
N ILE A 258 7.84 -14.73 -3.45
CA ILE A 258 8.83 -14.18 -2.55
C ILE A 258 8.40 -14.47 -1.11
N THR A 259 9.26 -15.14 -0.36
CA THR A 259 9.11 -15.37 1.09
C THR A 259 10.17 -14.56 1.82
N HIS A 260 9.74 -13.71 2.75
CA HIS A 260 10.59 -12.87 3.58
C HIS A 260 10.36 -13.17 5.06
N GLY A 261 11.43 -13.29 5.84
CA GLY A 261 11.41 -13.70 7.23
C GLY A 261 11.63 -15.20 7.42
N THR A 262 12.04 -15.58 8.62
CA THR A 262 12.32 -16.98 9.01
C THR A 262 11.66 -17.39 10.33
N VAL A 263 11.14 -16.43 11.09
CA VAL A 263 10.51 -16.65 12.40
C VAL A 263 9.01 -16.57 12.24
N ALA A 264 8.29 -17.61 12.69
CA ALA A 264 6.83 -17.63 12.69
C ALA A 264 6.25 -16.39 13.41
N GLY A 265 5.17 -15.85 12.86
CA GLY A 265 4.60 -14.55 13.19
C GLY A 265 5.24 -13.37 12.46
N ASN A 266 6.34 -13.57 11.73
CA ASN A 266 7.04 -12.52 10.99
C ASN A 266 7.47 -12.96 9.58
N ILE A 267 6.95 -14.09 9.09
CA ILE A 267 7.14 -14.51 7.70
C ILE A 267 6.06 -13.84 6.88
N VAL A 268 6.46 -13.16 5.80
CA VAL A 268 5.54 -12.59 4.82
C VAL A 268 5.87 -13.15 3.45
N GLU A 269 4.85 -13.70 2.80
CA GLU A 269 4.94 -14.28 1.48
C GLU A 269 4.05 -13.52 0.51
N ILE A 270 4.56 -13.24 -0.69
CA ILE A 270 3.75 -12.76 -1.82
C ILE A 270 3.87 -13.79 -2.93
N THR A 271 2.73 -14.23 -3.44
CA THR A 271 2.64 -15.17 -4.56
C THR A 271 1.78 -14.61 -5.67
N ALA A 272 2.22 -14.79 -6.91
CA ALA A 272 1.43 -14.55 -8.12
C ALA A 272 1.55 -15.80 -9.01
N PRO A 273 0.45 -16.46 -9.40
CA PRO A 273 0.49 -17.75 -10.08
C PRO A 273 0.91 -17.65 -11.55
N ALA A 274 0.54 -16.55 -12.24
CA ALA A 274 0.89 -16.31 -13.63
C ALA A 274 1.43 -14.88 -13.79
N VAL A 275 2.74 -14.77 -13.97
CA VAL A 275 3.43 -13.53 -14.29
C VAL A 275 3.97 -13.64 -15.70
N GLU A 276 3.71 -12.62 -16.53
CA GLU A 276 4.35 -12.47 -17.82
C GLU A 276 5.50 -11.47 -17.70
N VAL A 277 6.56 -11.70 -18.46
CA VAL A 277 7.73 -10.81 -18.50
C VAL A 277 7.61 -9.91 -19.73
N GLY A 278 7.75 -8.61 -19.51
CA GLY A 278 7.84 -7.60 -20.56
C GLY A 278 9.22 -7.53 -21.20
N GLU A 279 9.49 -6.45 -21.93
CA GLU A 279 10.75 -6.25 -22.64
C GLU A 279 11.95 -6.16 -21.66
N PRO A 280 12.87 -7.15 -21.64
CA PRO A 280 14.01 -7.12 -20.74
C PRO A 280 14.98 -6.00 -21.14
N THR A 281 15.40 -5.18 -20.20
CA THR A 281 16.49 -4.22 -20.41
C THR A 281 17.75 -4.67 -19.68
N GLN A 282 18.90 -4.32 -20.24
CA GLN A 282 20.20 -4.72 -19.71
C GLN A 282 20.82 -3.59 -18.90
N GLY A 283 21.32 -3.91 -17.72
CA GLY A 283 22.05 -2.99 -16.84
C GLY A 283 23.31 -3.64 -16.28
N GLN A 284 23.98 -2.91 -15.39
CA GLN A 284 25.11 -3.47 -14.64
C GLN A 284 25.18 -2.86 -13.24
N THR A 285 25.60 -3.68 -12.28
CA THR A 285 25.98 -3.26 -10.93
C THR A 285 27.36 -3.84 -10.63
N ASP A 286 28.31 -3.03 -10.19
CA ASP A 286 29.69 -3.45 -9.90
C ASP A 286 30.40 -4.18 -11.07
N GLY A 287 30.05 -3.83 -12.31
CA GLY A 287 30.55 -4.47 -13.52
C GLY A 287 29.94 -5.86 -13.80
N ILE A 288 28.96 -6.29 -13.01
CA ILE A 288 28.22 -7.54 -13.19
C ILE A 288 26.91 -7.22 -13.94
N LEU A 289 26.63 -8.01 -14.96
CA LEU A 289 25.47 -7.85 -15.81
C LEU A 289 24.17 -8.23 -15.09
N ASN A 290 23.14 -7.38 -15.21
CA ASN A 290 21.79 -7.68 -14.75
C ASN A 290 20.74 -7.40 -15.83
N TYR A 291 19.56 -7.99 -15.65
CA TYR A 291 18.37 -7.73 -16.44
C TYR A 291 17.31 -7.09 -15.57
N SER A 292 16.74 -5.98 -16.04
CA SER A 292 15.50 -5.41 -15.51
C SER A 292 14.33 -5.97 -16.32
N LEU A 293 13.45 -6.68 -15.62
CA LEU A 293 12.32 -7.41 -16.16
C LEU A 293 11.03 -6.71 -15.71
N PRO A 294 10.33 -5.99 -16.60
CA PRO A 294 8.96 -5.57 -16.35
C PRO A 294 8.08 -6.81 -16.13
N LEU A 295 7.20 -6.78 -15.14
CA LEU A 295 6.33 -7.89 -14.77
C LEU A 295 4.87 -7.46 -14.91
N ASP A 296 4.09 -8.29 -15.58
CA ASP A 296 2.63 -8.18 -15.64
C ASP A 296 2.05 -9.34 -14.83
N LEU A 297 1.32 -9.05 -13.75
CA LEU A 297 0.72 -10.08 -12.89
C LEU A 297 -0.69 -10.38 -13.42
N CYS A 298 -0.84 -11.54 -14.05
CA CYS A 298 -2.07 -11.96 -14.71
C CYS A 298 -2.89 -12.90 -13.80
N PRO A 299 -4.23 -12.77 -13.81
CA PRO A 299 -5.09 -13.76 -13.16
C PRO A 299 -5.12 -15.07 -13.95
N VAL A 300 -5.34 -16.18 -13.25
CA VAL A 300 -5.56 -17.51 -13.85
C VAL A 300 -7.00 -17.94 -13.61
N ASN A 301 -7.46 -17.87 -12.36
CA ASN A 301 -8.79 -18.30 -11.93
C ASN A 301 -9.52 -17.17 -11.17
N GLY A 302 -9.76 -16.05 -11.86
CA GLY A 302 -10.50 -14.92 -11.30
C GLY A 302 -9.58 -13.89 -10.65
N MET A 303 -9.70 -13.69 -9.34
CA MET A 303 -8.98 -12.63 -8.58
C MET A 303 -7.72 -13.18 -7.90
N ASP A 304 -6.99 -14.07 -8.58
CA ASP A 304 -5.83 -14.78 -8.03
C ASP A 304 -4.48 -14.22 -8.51
N GLU A 305 -4.46 -13.05 -9.16
CA GLU A 305 -3.25 -12.43 -9.71
C GLU A 305 -2.18 -12.13 -8.65
N LEU A 306 -2.58 -11.86 -7.40
CA LEU A 306 -1.67 -11.64 -6.28
C LEU A 306 -2.30 -12.07 -4.96
N LYS A 307 -1.50 -12.75 -4.13
CA LYS A 307 -1.87 -13.14 -2.77
C LYS A 307 -0.74 -12.78 -1.80
N ILE A 308 -1.12 -12.30 -0.62
CA ILE A 308 -0.20 -12.00 0.47
C ILE A 308 -0.52 -12.93 1.65
N THR A 309 0.51 -13.53 2.26
CA THR A 309 0.33 -14.45 3.38
C THR A 309 1.28 -14.08 4.51
N PHE A 310 0.75 -13.98 5.73
CA PHE A 310 1.52 -13.80 6.96
C PHE A 310 1.57 -15.11 7.74
N ARG A 311 2.75 -15.56 8.17
CA ARG A 311 2.99 -16.80 8.91
C ARG A 311 3.87 -16.58 10.12
#